data_AF-A0A3D1KKN3-F1
#
_entry.id   AF-A0A3D1KKN3-F1
#
_cell.length_a   1.000
_cell.length_b   1.000
_cell.length_c   1.000
_cell.angle_alpha   90.00
_cell.angle_beta   90.00
_cell.angle_gamma   90.00
#
_symmetry.space_group_name_H-M   'P 1'
#
loop_
_entity.id
_entity.type
_entity.pdbx_description
1 polymer ?
#
loop_
_entity_poly.entity_id
_entity_poly.type
_entity_poly.pdbx_seq_one_letter_code
_entity_poly.pdbx_strand_id
1 'polypeptide(L)'
;MAVKKRVQFFEDSSKLKNTVTSALKYYELPGEINLKVLENWIGETATPLVFIGRVFEQARLESELEAEKLLDILTRLWNITPRPELGGMSPFEKQNSPKL
;
A
#
# COMPACT_ATOMS: atom_id res chain seq x y z
N MET A 1 27.70 11.68 -17.07
CA MET A 1 27.32 10.39 -16.47
C MET A 1 26.04 10.58 -15.68
N ALA A 2 24.93 9.97 -16.11
CA ALA A 2 23.63 10.17 -15.48
C ALA A 2 23.57 9.40 -14.15
N VAL A 3 23.57 10.14 -13.04
CA VAL A 3 23.28 9.60 -11.73
C VAL A 3 21.79 9.21 -11.75
N LYS A 4 21.51 7.95 -12.08
CA LYS A 4 20.21 7.36 -11.76
C LYS A 4 20.09 7.40 -10.24
N LYS A 5 19.43 8.44 -9.70
CA LYS A 5 18.94 8.46 -8.33
C LYS A 5 18.04 7.23 -8.20
N ARG A 6 18.63 6.09 -7.79
CA ARG A 6 17.86 5.00 -7.19
C ARG A 6 17.23 5.66 -5.98
N VAL A 7 15.96 6.01 -6.08
CA VAL A 7 15.22 6.45 -4.90
C VAL A 7 15.22 5.23 -4.00
N GLN A 8 16.17 5.21 -3.05
CA GLN A 8 16.19 4.25 -1.96
C GLN A 8 14.98 4.59 -1.10
N PHE A 9 13.80 4.15 -1.53
CA PHE A 9 12.66 3.98 -0.66
C PHE A 9 12.92 2.76 0.23
N PHE A 10 13.98 2.84 1.06
CA PHE A 10 13.98 2.12 2.33
C PHE A 10 13.09 2.92 3.27
N GLU A 11 11.82 3.09 2.91
CA GLU A 11 10.86 3.36 3.96
C GLU A 11 10.75 2.04 4.72
N ASP A 12 11.34 2.03 5.91
CA ASP A 12 11.23 0.97 6.89
C ASP A 12 9.78 0.45 6.84
N SER A 13 9.54 -0.81 6.45
CA SER A 13 8.16 -1.27 6.24
C SER A 13 7.32 -1.07 7.51
N SER A 14 7.98 -1.09 8.67
CA SER A 14 7.46 -0.69 9.99
C SER A 14 6.92 0.74 10.03
N LYS A 15 7.64 1.72 9.46
CA LYS A 15 7.18 3.12 9.37
C LYS A 15 5.96 3.23 8.48
N LEU A 16 5.95 2.59 7.33
CA LEU A 16 4.80 2.58 6.44
C LEU A 16 3.58 1.94 7.10
N LYS A 17 3.74 0.79 7.78
CA LYS A 17 2.68 0.12 8.53
C LYS A 17 2.11 1.01 9.65
N ASN A 18 2.96 1.78 10.33
CA ASN A 18 2.50 2.77 11.30
C ASN A 18 1.74 3.91 10.63
N THR A 19 2.22 4.43 9.50
CA THR A 19 1.53 5.46 8.70
C THR A 19 0.16 4.98 8.23
N VAL A 20 0.06 3.74 7.74
CA VAL A 20 -1.22 3.10 7.36
C VAL A 20 -2.16 3.04 8.55
N THR A 21 -1.67 2.59 9.71
CA THR A 21 -2.49 2.49 10.92
C THR A 21 -3.00 3.85 11.39
N SER A 22 -2.16 4.89 11.31
CA SER A 22 -2.56 6.27 11.60
C SER A 22 -3.57 6.80 10.59
N ALA A 23 -3.39 6.50 9.30
CA ALA A 23 -4.31 6.89 8.24
C ALA A 23 -5.69 6.24 8.42
N LEU A 24 -5.73 4.95 8.76
CA LEU A 24 -6.99 4.24 9.06
C LEU A 24 -7.80 4.93 10.15
N LYS A 25 -7.13 5.42 11.20
CA LYS A 25 -7.77 6.19 12.27
C LYS A 25 -8.18 7.59 11.83
N TYR A 26 -7.31 8.27 11.09
CA TYR A 26 -7.54 9.64 10.62
C TYR A 26 -8.76 9.73 9.70
N TYR A 27 -8.92 8.78 8.77
CA TYR A 27 -10.05 8.73 7.84
C TYR A 27 -11.29 8.01 8.41
N GLU A 28 -11.35 7.83 9.73
CA GLU A 28 -12.48 7.25 10.47
C GLU A 28 -12.97 5.91 9.89
N LEU A 29 -12.06 5.07 9.38
CA LEU A 29 -12.47 3.75 8.88
C LEU A 29 -13.05 2.91 10.03
N PRO A 30 -14.01 2.02 9.72
CA PRO A 30 -14.55 1.09 10.71
C PRO A 30 -13.43 0.39 11.48
N GLY A 31 -13.54 0.30 12.81
CA GLY A 31 -12.46 -0.25 13.67
C GLY A 31 -12.09 -1.71 13.38
N GLU A 32 -12.93 -2.42 12.63
CA GLU A 32 -12.66 -3.76 12.09
C GLU A 32 -11.58 -3.73 10.99
N ILE A 33 -11.47 -2.62 10.24
CA ILE A 33 -10.44 -2.41 9.23
C ILE A 33 -9.15 -2.02 9.93
N ASN A 34 -8.23 -2.98 9.95
CA ASN A 34 -6.88 -2.82 10.42
C ASN A 34 -5.88 -3.29 9.36
N LEU A 35 -4.60 -3.10 9.62
CA LEU A 35 -3.53 -3.48 8.70
C LEU A 35 -3.63 -4.94 8.21
N LYS A 36 -3.97 -5.89 9.08
CA LYS A 36 -4.09 -7.31 8.71
C LYS A 36 -5.24 -7.55 7.74
N VAL A 37 -6.35 -6.84 7.92
CA VAL A 37 -7.49 -6.87 6.97
C VAL A 37 -7.08 -6.30 5.61
N LEU A 38 -6.34 -5.18 5.61
CA LEU A 38 -5.82 -4.62 4.36
C LEU A 38 -4.85 -5.58 3.67
N GLU A 39 -3.92 -6.20 4.40
CA GLU A 39 -2.97 -7.20 3.86
C GLU A 39 -3.71 -8.41 3.28
N ASN A 40 -4.79 -8.88 3.94
CA ASN A 40 -5.64 -9.93 3.40
C ASN A 40 -6.34 -9.49 2.10
N TRP A 41 -6.93 -8.30 2.06
CA TRP A 41 -7.56 -7.78 0.84
C TRP A 41 -6.55 -7.65 -0.31
N ILE A 42 -5.32 -7.25 -0.02
CA ILE A 42 -4.23 -7.19 -1.01
C ILE A 42 -3.90 -8.59 -1.56
N GLY A 43 -3.93 -9.61 -0.71
CA GLY A 43 -3.71 -11.01 -1.11
C GLY A 43 -4.88 -11.63 -1.89
N GLU A 44 -6.09 -11.11 -1.73
CA GLU A 44 -7.32 -11.60 -2.38
C GLU A 44 -7.57 -10.96 -3.75
N THR A 45 -7.07 -9.74 -3.99
CA THR A 45 -7.29 -9.03 -5.25
C THR A 45 -6.13 -9.25 -6.21
N ALA A 46 -6.36 -9.17 -7.52
CA ALA A 46 -5.30 -9.24 -8.52
C ALA A 46 -4.64 -7.87 -8.79
N THR A 47 -5.40 -6.78 -8.60
CA THR A 47 -5.00 -5.40 -8.91
C THR A 47 -5.20 -4.48 -7.71
N PRO A 48 -4.39 -3.40 -7.59
CA PRO A 48 -4.49 -2.47 -6.46
C PRO A 48 -5.83 -1.71 -6.44
N LEU A 49 -6.44 -1.47 -7.62
CA LEU A 49 -7.66 -0.69 -7.76
C LEU A 49 -8.84 -1.28 -6.97
N VAL A 50 -8.99 -2.60 -6.95
CA VAL A 50 -10.10 -3.26 -6.23
C VAL A 50 -9.96 -3.04 -4.73
N PHE A 51 -8.75 -3.21 -4.21
CA PHE A 51 -8.42 -3.00 -2.81
C PHE A 51 -8.58 -1.52 -2.42
N ILE A 52 -8.02 -0.60 -3.21
CA ILE A 52 -8.10 0.85 -2.97
C ILE A 52 -9.55 1.32 -2.98
N GLY A 53 -10.34 0.90 -3.97
CA GLY A 53 -11.76 1.27 -4.08
C GLY A 53 -12.54 0.87 -2.82
N ARG A 54 -12.32 -0.35 -2.33
CA ARG A 54 -12.97 -0.85 -1.10
C ARG A 54 -12.62 -0.06 0.16
N VAL A 55 -11.40 0.47 0.24
CA VAL A 55 -10.98 1.37 1.34
C VAL A 55 -11.62 2.74 1.18
N PHE A 56 -11.64 3.28 -0.03
CA PHE A 56 -12.22 4.59 -0.33
C PHE A 56 -13.73 4.65 -0.10
N GLU A 57 -14.45 3.57 -0.36
CA GLU A 57 -15.89 3.46 -0.06
C GLU A 57 -16.21 3.59 1.44
N GLN A 58 -15.23 3.33 2.31
CA GLN A 58 -15.40 3.34 3.76
C GLN A 58 -14.67 4.48 4.45
N ALA A 59 -13.75 5.14 3.75
CA ALA A 59 -12.99 6.27 4.26
C ALA A 59 -13.84 7.54 4.23
N ARG A 60 -13.82 8.30 5.31
CA ARG A 60 -14.38 9.64 5.32
C ARG A 60 -13.33 10.62 4.81
N LEU A 61 -13.48 11.05 3.56
CA LEU A 61 -12.60 12.00 2.89
C LEU A 61 -13.27 13.37 2.84
N GLU A 62 -12.59 14.40 3.34
CA GLU A 62 -13.11 15.78 3.34
C GLU A 62 -12.54 16.63 2.20
N SER A 63 -11.51 16.14 1.50
CA SER A 63 -10.90 16.84 0.37
C SER A 63 -10.22 15.92 -0.65
N GLU A 64 -9.96 16.45 -1.85
CA GLU A 64 -9.18 15.78 -2.89
C GLU A 64 -7.74 15.50 -2.42
N LEU A 65 -7.13 16.43 -1.69
CA LEU A 65 -5.78 16.26 -1.14
C LEU A 65 -5.70 15.07 -0.17
N GLU A 66 -6.75 14.84 0.62
CA GLU A 66 -6.86 13.68 1.50
C GLU A 66 -6.98 12.38 0.71
N ALA A 67 -7.81 12.38 -0.34
CA ALA A 67 -7.93 11.26 -1.25
C ALA A 67 -6.57 10.91 -1.87
N GLU A 68 -5.83 11.89 -2.37
CA GLU A 68 -4.48 11.69 -2.93
C GLU A 68 -3.50 11.10 -1.92
N LYS A 69 -3.50 11.61 -0.67
CA LYS A 69 -2.63 11.08 0.40
C LYS A 69 -2.98 9.63 0.75
N LEU A 70 -4.27 9.31 0.87
CA LEU A 70 -4.70 7.94 1.13
C LEU A 70 -4.33 7.02 -0.02
N LEU A 71 -4.52 7.47 -1.27
CA LEU A 71 -4.14 6.73 -2.47
C LEU A 71 -2.64 6.40 -2.48
N ASP A 72 -1.78 7.37 -2.17
CA ASP A 72 -0.33 7.18 -2.10
C ASP A 72 0.05 6.11 -1.05
N ILE A 73 -0.53 6.23 0.16
CA ILE A 73 -0.29 5.29 1.27
C ILE A 73 -0.71 3.86 0.88
N LEU A 74 -1.90 3.69 0.32
CA LEU A 74 -2.42 2.38 -0.07
C LEU A 74 -1.64 1.77 -1.24
N THR A 75 -1.21 2.60 -2.20
CA THR A 75 -0.37 2.16 -3.33
C THR A 75 1.00 1.70 -2.87
N ARG A 76 1.59 2.39 -1.89
CA ARG A 76 2.86 1.96 -1.28
C ARG A 76 2.69 0.66 -0.52
N LEU A 77 1.62 0.54 0.27
CA LEU A 77 1.30 -0.70 0.99
C LEU A 77 1.18 -1.86 0.00
N TRP A 78 0.44 -1.69 -1.09
CA TRP A 78 0.34 -2.69 -2.16
C TRP A 78 1.70 -3.13 -2.70
N ASN A 79 2.60 -2.17 -2.97
CA ASN A 79 3.88 -2.46 -3.59
C ASN A 79 4.87 -3.18 -2.67
N ILE A 80 4.71 -3.10 -1.35
CA ILE A 80 5.58 -3.75 -0.37
C ILE A 80 4.98 -5.04 0.21
N THR A 81 3.68 -5.27 0.03
CA THR A 81 3.02 -6.47 0.56
C THR A 81 3.35 -7.68 -0.34
N PRO A 82 3.88 -8.78 0.22
CA PRO A 82 4.11 -10.03 -0.49
C PRO A 82 2.83 -10.61 -1.10
N ARG A 83 2.92 -11.17 -2.31
CA ARG A 83 1.74 -11.71 -3.01
C ARG A 83 1.94 -13.15 -3.49
N PRO A 84 0.93 -14.04 -3.32
CA PRO A 84 1.05 -15.45 -3.70
C PRO A 84 1.38 -15.65 -5.18
N GLU A 85 0.76 -14.90 -6.09
CA GLU A 85 0.96 -15.02 -7.54
C GLU A 85 2.33 -14.51 -8.02
N LEU A 86 3.07 -13.82 -7.14
CA LEU A 86 4.45 -13.41 -7.38
C LEU A 86 5.45 -14.35 -6.68
N GLY A 87 5.00 -15.51 -6.17
CA GLY A 87 5.84 -16.45 -5.44
C GLY A 87 6.20 -16.00 -4.02
N GLY A 88 5.32 -15.22 -3.38
CA GLY A 88 5.57 -14.66 -2.06
C GLY A 88 6.48 -13.43 -2.07
N MET A 89 6.73 -12.85 -3.24
CA MET A 89 7.40 -11.55 -3.38
C MET A 89 6.36 -10.43 -3.47
N SER A 90 6.74 -9.23 -3.03
CA SER A 90 5.99 -8.01 -3.31
C SER A 90 6.22 -7.53 -4.76
N PRO A 91 5.32 -6.70 -5.32
CA PRO A 91 5.55 -6.08 -6.62
C PRO A 91 6.89 -5.34 -6.72
N PHE A 92 7.30 -4.66 -5.65
CA PHE A 92 8.58 -3.96 -5.58
C PHE A 92 9.77 -4.94 -5.65
N GLU A 93 9.74 -6.02 -4.89
CA GLU A 93 10.81 -7.03 -4.91
C GLU A 93 10.91 -7.69 -6.28
N LYS A 94 9.78 -8.00 -6.92
CA LYS A 94 9.77 -8.59 -8.27
C LYS A 94 10.36 -7.65 -9.32
N GLN A 95 10.08 -6.34 -9.23
CA GLN A 95 10.64 -5.36 -10.17
C GLN A 95 12.15 -5.16 -10.00
N ASN A 96 12.66 -5.29 -8.77
CA ASN A 96 14.08 -5.12 -8.47
C ASN A 96 14.87 -6.43 -8.50
N SER A 97 14.20 -7.57 -8.69
CA SER A 97 14.86 -8.87 -8.85
C SER A 97 15.58 -8.91 -10.20
N PRO A 98 16.87 -9.29 -10.25
CA PRO A 98 17.57 -9.46 -11.52
C PRO A 98 16.87 -10.55 -12.32
N LYS A 99 16.50 -10.22 -13.57
CA LYS A 99 16.06 -11.24 -14.53
C LYS A 99 17.28 -12.10 -14.86
N LEU A 100 17.26 -13.36 -14.41
CA LEU A 100 18.21 -14.39 -14.84
C LEU A 100 18.01 -14.69 -16.33
#